data_AF-A0A830I320-F1
#
_entry.id   AF-A0A830I320-F1
#
_cell.length_a   1.000
_cell.length_b   1.000
_cell.length_c   1.000
_cell.angle_alpha   90.00
_cell.angle_beta   90.00
_cell.angle_gamma   90.00
#
_symmetry.space_group_name_H-M   'P 1'
#
loop_
_entity.id
_entity.type
_entity.pdbx_description
1 polymer ?
#
loop_
_entity_poly.entity_id
_entity_poly.type
_entity_poly.pdbx_seq_one_letter_code
_entity_poly.pdbx_strand_id
1 'polypeptide(L)'
;MLLLLHAVAAVVAAASQPARATPLRFAGGKDVFGREPICRACHDFIRNAEPTLLKKLGEIAETQAKLSSSSAHYRTEFGKYEGLIQDYVYDGACLHNTVFHDRDTHKACEKFVEEHEDHIIATVYRYTQQAKGAAFHWNEQLCSSVCPKHLASRQLSDFENDGSAEEEERYRSEPPPRKPIFEGSVQRAVAQNFETIVASFEGDVIAYLSYPDSHRDFHEAAMPTFDDAANIFASNATVPIRFVRIDLDMNDLPPPHGTSDRLPKLVLYARNRRTFPVYMTNVPDGKVTLYDFCLMILHGDTQMATREFVVALMKEVESGEVEYDVMYKNRDMYDESRVPSKYAIKKKKKKSSVEEESEEEEEMLSPKLKYDL
;
A
#
# COMPACT_ATOMS: atom_id res chain seq x y z
N MET A 1 40.78 1.70 -43.77
CA MET A 1 40.91 2.74 -42.72
C MET A 1 39.62 3.00 -41.94
N LEU A 2 38.42 3.06 -42.55
CA LEU A 2 37.16 3.28 -41.79
C LEU A 2 36.75 2.15 -40.83
N LEU A 3 37.13 0.90 -41.11
CA LEU A 3 36.81 -0.26 -40.25
C LEU A 3 37.66 -0.34 -38.97
N LEU A 4 38.84 0.30 -38.95
CA LEU A 4 39.71 0.37 -37.77
C LEU A 4 39.25 1.41 -36.75
N LEU A 5 38.51 2.44 -37.18
CA LEU A 5 37.97 3.48 -36.29
C LEU A 5 36.77 3.01 -35.46
N HIS A 6 35.95 2.08 -35.98
CA HIS A 6 34.81 1.54 -35.23
C HIS A 6 35.23 0.55 -34.14
N ALA A 7 36.30 -0.22 -34.36
CA ALA A 7 36.84 -1.13 -33.35
C ALA A 7 37.49 -0.37 -32.18
N VAL A 8 38.13 0.77 -32.42
CA VAL A 8 38.74 1.59 -31.35
C VAL A 8 37.67 2.30 -30.53
N ALA A 9 36.56 2.76 -31.13
CA ALA A 9 35.45 3.37 -30.39
C ALA A 9 34.75 2.38 -29.43
N ALA A 10 34.60 1.11 -29.83
CA ALA A 10 33.99 0.08 -28.97
C ALA A 10 34.92 -0.34 -27.80
N VAL A 11 36.24 -0.31 -28.00
CA VAL A 11 37.21 -0.63 -26.94
C VAL A 11 37.37 0.53 -25.95
N VAL A 12 37.24 1.78 -26.39
CA VAL A 12 37.29 2.95 -25.50
C VAL A 12 35.98 3.11 -24.71
N ALA A 13 34.82 2.74 -25.26
CA ALA A 13 33.54 2.75 -24.53
C ALA A 13 33.43 1.66 -23.45
N ALA A 14 34.22 0.58 -23.54
CA ALA A 14 34.30 -0.45 -22.50
C ALA A 14 35.29 -0.11 -21.37
N ALA A 15 36.15 0.89 -21.55
CA ALA A 15 37.24 1.24 -20.63
C ALA A 15 36.89 2.34 -19.61
N SER A 16 35.66 2.85 -19.61
CA SER A 16 35.17 3.85 -18.65
C SER A 16 34.01 3.33 -17.81
N GLN A 17 34.02 2.06 -17.43
CA GLN A 17 33.31 1.69 -16.21
C GLN A 17 34.17 2.20 -15.04
N PRO A 18 33.64 3.09 -14.16
CA PRO A 18 34.35 3.40 -12.94
C PRO A 18 34.62 2.07 -12.25
N ALA A 19 35.88 1.85 -11.85
CA ALA A 19 36.28 0.63 -11.15
C ALA A 19 35.22 0.32 -10.09
N ARG A 20 34.54 -0.83 -10.20
CA ARG A 20 33.54 -1.29 -9.23
C ARG A 20 34.14 -1.07 -7.85
N ALA A 21 33.57 -0.11 -7.12
CA ALA A 21 34.06 0.21 -5.79
C ALA A 21 34.02 -1.09 -4.98
N THR A 22 35.10 -1.36 -4.24
CA THR A 22 35.12 -2.49 -3.31
C THR A 22 33.88 -2.38 -2.42
N PRO A 23 33.02 -3.41 -2.32
CA PRO A 23 31.84 -3.35 -1.50
C PRO A 23 32.25 -3.02 -0.06
N LEU A 24 31.54 -2.07 0.54
CA LEU A 24 31.83 -1.56 1.87
C LEU A 24 31.47 -2.63 2.91
N ARG A 25 32.37 -3.61 3.13
CA ARG A 25 32.22 -4.62 4.18
C ARG A 25 32.65 -4.05 5.53
N PHE A 26 31.77 -4.05 6.53
CA PHE A 26 32.12 -3.60 7.88
C PHE A 26 31.78 -4.61 8.99
N ALA A 27 32.66 -4.62 10.00
CA ALA A 27 32.63 -5.56 11.10
C ALA A 27 31.43 -5.32 12.04
N GLY A 28 30.66 -6.37 12.32
CA GLY A 28 29.63 -6.38 13.37
C GLY A 28 28.18 -6.22 12.91
N GLY A 29 27.87 -6.36 11.62
CA GLY A 29 26.48 -6.46 11.13
C GLY A 29 25.65 -5.18 11.24
N LYS A 30 26.30 -4.01 11.35
CA LYS A 30 25.63 -2.71 11.25
C LYS A 30 25.82 -2.17 9.83
N ASP A 31 24.76 -1.60 9.28
CA ASP A 31 24.72 -1.02 7.94
C ASP A 31 25.77 0.08 7.73
N VAL A 32 26.02 0.43 6.46
CA VAL A 32 26.98 1.47 6.04
C VAL A 32 26.68 2.84 6.69
N PHE A 33 25.44 3.08 7.11
CA PHE A 33 24.98 4.30 7.79
C PHE A 33 25.09 4.21 9.32
N GLY A 34 25.79 3.19 9.82
CA GLY A 34 25.76 2.52 11.14
C GLY A 34 25.67 3.28 12.46
N ARG A 35 25.42 4.59 12.50
CA ARG A 35 25.05 5.37 13.71
C ARG A 35 24.19 6.61 13.46
N GLU A 36 23.90 7.00 12.22
CA GLU A 36 23.22 8.27 11.89
C GLU A 36 21.87 8.02 11.21
N PRO A 37 20.77 7.89 11.98
CA PRO A 37 19.44 7.61 11.44
C PRO A 37 19.00 8.57 10.34
N ILE A 38 19.41 9.83 10.42
CA ILE A 38 19.07 10.86 9.43
C ILE A 38 19.77 10.66 8.09
N CYS A 39 21.03 10.18 8.11
CA CYS A 39 21.75 9.86 6.89
C CYS A 39 21.13 8.64 6.19
N ARG A 40 20.79 7.60 6.98
CA ARG A 40 20.06 6.43 6.47
C ARG A 40 18.72 6.85 5.84
N ALA A 41 17.93 7.64 6.57
CA ALA A 41 16.65 8.11 6.10
C ALA A 41 16.74 8.90 4.78
N CYS A 42 17.78 9.71 4.59
CA CYS A 42 18.02 10.40 3.32
C CYS A 42 18.28 9.41 2.16
N HIS A 43 19.13 8.41 2.37
CA HIS A 43 19.41 7.42 1.33
C HIS A 43 18.19 6.56 1.01
N ASP A 44 17.41 6.15 2.02
CA ASP A 44 16.15 5.42 1.81
C ASP A 44 15.09 6.28 1.10
N PHE A 45 15.00 7.57 1.43
CA PHE A 45 14.14 8.52 0.72
C PHE A 45 14.42 8.51 -0.78
N ILE A 46 15.70 8.59 -1.18
CA ILE A 46 16.10 8.61 -2.60
C ILE A 46 15.84 7.25 -3.25
N ARG A 47 16.17 6.15 -2.56
CA ARG A 47 15.93 4.79 -3.04
C ARG A 47 14.45 4.56 -3.36
N ASN A 48 13.56 5.07 -2.52
CA ASN A 48 12.12 4.95 -2.73
C ASN A 48 11.61 5.92 -3.81
N ALA A 49 12.28 7.07 -3.97
CA ALA A 49 11.90 8.09 -4.96
C ALA A 49 12.19 7.65 -6.38
N GLU A 50 13.27 6.88 -6.60
CA GLU A 50 13.71 6.44 -7.91
C GLU A 50 12.65 5.64 -8.70
N PRO A 51 12.06 4.54 -8.17
CA PRO A 51 11.04 3.79 -8.89
C PRO A 51 9.69 4.51 -8.99
N THR A 52 9.44 5.51 -8.14
CA THR A 52 8.12 6.16 -8.02
C THR A 52 8.12 7.56 -8.64
N LEU A 53 8.59 8.55 -7.90
CA LEU A 53 8.60 9.96 -8.27
C LEU A 53 9.50 10.20 -9.49
N LEU A 54 10.76 9.76 -9.45
CA LEU A 54 11.74 10.13 -10.48
C LEU A 54 11.40 9.54 -11.84
N LYS A 55 10.88 8.30 -11.86
CA LYS A 55 10.36 7.67 -13.07
C LYS A 55 9.20 8.47 -13.68
N LYS A 56 8.19 8.83 -12.87
CA LYS A 56 7.03 9.62 -13.33
C LYS A 56 7.45 11.00 -13.83
N LEU A 57 8.36 11.67 -13.13
CA LEU A 57 8.91 12.96 -13.56
C LEU A 57 9.63 12.84 -14.91
N GLY A 58 10.39 11.77 -15.11
CA GLY A 58 11.03 11.44 -16.38
C GLY A 58 10.02 11.25 -17.51
N GLU A 59 8.96 10.48 -17.28
CA GLU A 59 7.89 10.25 -18.28
C GLU A 59 7.18 11.54 -18.69
N ILE A 60 6.91 12.44 -17.74
CA ILE A 60 6.30 13.75 -18.02
C ILE A 60 7.29 14.63 -18.81
N ALA A 61 8.55 14.69 -18.39
CA ALA A 61 9.57 15.47 -19.09
C ALA A 61 9.76 15.00 -20.54
N GLU A 62 9.74 13.69 -20.79
CA GLU A 62 9.80 13.13 -22.14
C GLU A 62 8.57 13.47 -22.97
N THR A 63 7.38 13.42 -22.36
CA THR A 63 6.13 13.77 -23.03
C THR A 63 6.13 15.26 -23.41
N GLN A 64 6.60 16.13 -22.52
CA GLN A 64 6.75 17.57 -22.79
C GLN A 64 7.80 17.86 -23.88
N ALA A 65 8.93 17.15 -23.88
CA ALA A 65 9.94 17.26 -24.93
C ALA A 65 9.41 16.83 -26.32
N LYS A 66 8.47 15.87 -26.37
CA LYS A 66 7.81 15.45 -27.62
C LYS A 66 6.73 16.44 -28.08
N LEU A 67 6.09 17.14 -27.15
CA LEU A 67 4.99 18.08 -27.41
C LEU A 67 5.42 19.53 -27.62
N SER A 68 6.73 19.83 -27.51
CA SER A 68 7.29 21.18 -27.63
C SER A 68 7.14 21.83 -29.02
N SER A 69 6.45 21.18 -29.98
CA SER A 69 6.09 21.77 -31.27
C SER A 69 4.74 22.50 -31.27
N SER A 70 3.96 22.46 -30.19
CA SER A 70 2.62 23.06 -30.13
C SER A 70 2.40 23.90 -28.88
N SER A 71 2.40 25.22 -29.04
CA SER A 71 2.34 26.24 -27.97
C SER A 71 1.08 26.19 -27.09
N ALA A 72 0.04 25.45 -27.50
CA ALA A 72 -1.21 25.29 -26.76
C ALA A 72 -1.12 24.26 -25.60
N HIS A 73 -0.19 23.31 -25.63
CA HIS A 73 -0.05 22.28 -24.58
C HIS A 73 0.79 22.73 -23.37
N TYR A 74 1.63 23.74 -23.53
CA TYR A 74 2.55 24.20 -22.47
C TYR A 74 1.83 24.82 -21.26
N ARG A 75 0.59 25.31 -21.43
CA ARG A 75 -0.17 26.00 -20.37
C ARG A 75 -1.03 25.08 -19.50
N THR A 76 -1.27 23.83 -19.90
CA THR A 76 -2.20 22.92 -19.20
C THR A 76 -1.53 22.00 -18.17
N GLU A 77 -0.20 21.99 -18.10
CA GLU A 77 0.55 21.10 -17.17
C GLU A 77 1.46 21.82 -16.17
N PHE A 78 1.48 23.16 -16.19
CA PHE A 78 2.08 23.93 -15.10
C PHE A 78 1.35 23.59 -13.79
N GLY A 79 2.06 23.01 -12.83
CA GLY A 79 1.52 22.52 -11.56
C GLY A 79 1.47 20.99 -11.41
N LYS A 80 1.58 20.20 -12.48
CA LYS A 80 1.62 18.73 -12.36
C LYS A 80 2.87 18.21 -11.66
N TYR A 81 4.01 18.86 -11.91
CA TYR A 81 5.25 18.56 -11.20
C TYR A 81 5.13 18.89 -9.71
N GLU A 82 4.54 20.04 -9.37
CA GLU A 82 4.34 20.47 -7.99
C GLU A 82 3.47 19.49 -7.22
N GLY A 83 2.31 19.13 -7.78
CA GLY A 83 1.41 18.16 -7.15
C GLY A 83 2.09 16.81 -6.91
N LEU A 84 2.78 16.25 -7.92
CA LEU A 84 3.47 14.96 -7.76
C LEU A 84 4.61 15.02 -6.75
N ILE A 85 5.36 16.11 -6.72
CA ILE A 85 6.44 16.31 -5.75
C ILE A 85 5.86 16.42 -4.35
N GLN A 86 4.82 17.23 -4.15
CA GLN A 86 4.16 17.40 -2.85
C GLN A 86 3.54 16.09 -2.37
N ASP A 87 2.74 15.41 -3.20
CA ASP A 87 2.14 14.11 -2.87
C ASP A 87 3.21 13.09 -2.46
N TYR A 88 4.35 13.06 -3.16
CA TYR A 88 5.42 12.15 -2.81
C TYR A 88 6.14 12.58 -1.52
N VAL A 89 6.55 13.84 -1.40
CA VAL A 89 7.36 14.34 -0.28
C VAL A 89 6.58 14.24 1.03
N TYR A 90 5.31 14.68 1.06
CA TYR A 90 4.52 14.69 2.29
C TYR A 90 3.84 13.35 2.58
N ASP A 91 3.23 12.72 1.57
CA ASP A 91 2.38 11.55 1.80
C ASP A 91 3.07 10.23 1.45
N GLY A 92 4.16 10.25 0.68
CA GLY A 92 4.73 9.04 0.08
C GLY A 92 6.07 8.60 0.66
N ALA A 93 6.98 9.54 0.88
CA ALA A 93 8.40 9.24 0.95
C ALA A 93 8.80 8.42 2.18
N CYS A 94 8.16 8.70 3.32
CA CYS A 94 8.40 7.99 4.57
C CYS A 94 7.45 6.81 4.81
N LEU A 95 6.36 6.69 4.03
CA LEU A 95 5.41 5.59 4.15
C LEU A 95 5.84 4.34 3.38
N HIS A 96 7.01 4.35 2.73
CA HIS A 96 7.53 3.16 2.08
C HIS A 96 7.88 2.09 3.13
N ASN A 97 7.60 0.82 2.82
CA ASN A 97 7.66 -0.28 3.79
C ASN A 97 9.01 -0.38 4.54
N THR A 98 10.12 -0.21 3.81
CA THR A 98 11.49 -0.21 4.34
C THR A 98 11.76 0.88 5.39
N VAL A 99 11.02 1.98 5.33
CA VAL A 99 11.13 3.13 6.24
C VAL A 99 10.05 3.07 7.32
N PHE A 100 8.80 2.80 6.93
CA PHE A 100 7.62 2.86 7.80
C PHE A 100 7.66 1.88 8.97
N HIS A 101 8.15 0.66 8.74
CA HIS A 101 8.14 -0.40 9.77
C HIS A 101 9.29 -0.31 10.78
N ASP A 102 10.35 0.44 10.47
CA ASP A 102 11.40 0.78 11.44
C ASP A 102 11.07 2.13 12.07
N ARG A 103 10.61 2.11 13.32
CA ARG A 103 10.19 3.32 14.05
C ARG A 103 11.26 4.42 14.07
N ASP A 104 12.53 4.04 14.21
CA ASP A 104 13.60 5.01 14.36
C ASP A 104 14.00 5.60 12.99
N THR A 105 13.97 4.78 11.93
CA THR A 105 14.17 5.23 10.54
C THR A 105 12.97 6.05 10.04
N HIS A 106 11.73 5.66 10.36
CA HIS A 106 10.51 6.41 10.04
C HIS A 106 10.55 7.82 10.61
N LYS A 107 10.80 7.95 11.92
CA LYS A 107 10.92 9.26 12.59
C LYS A 107 12.07 10.09 12.01
N ALA A 108 13.19 9.45 11.67
CA ALA A 108 14.30 10.13 11.03
C ALA A 108 13.96 10.61 9.61
N CYS A 109 13.13 9.88 8.87
CA CYS A 109 12.62 10.27 7.57
C CYS A 109 11.65 11.44 7.68
N GLU A 110 10.65 11.38 8.57
CA GLU A 110 9.71 12.48 8.81
C GLU A 110 10.48 13.76 9.14
N LYS A 111 11.45 13.65 10.07
CA LYS A 111 12.32 14.76 10.46
C LYS A 111 13.18 15.27 9.29
N PHE A 112 13.75 14.38 8.49
CA PHE A 112 14.54 14.76 7.32
C PHE A 112 13.70 15.53 6.30
N VAL A 113 12.49 15.05 6.01
CA VAL A 113 11.56 15.72 5.11
C VAL A 113 11.18 17.10 5.65
N GLU A 114 10.82 17.20 6.93
CA GLU A 114 10.45 18.46 7.57
C GLU A 114 11.60 19.49 7.57
N GLU A 115 12.83 19.08 7.93
CA GLU A 115 13.99 19.98 8.03
C GLU A 115 14.59 20.35 6.66
N HIS A 116 14.36 19.53 5.62
CA HIS A 116 15.00 19.70 4.30
C HIS A 116 14.01 19.81 3.14
N GLU A 117 12.74 20.07 3.40
CA GLU A 117 11.67 20.16 2.40
C GLU A 117 12.03 21.06 1.20
N ASP A 118 12.39 22.32 1.47
CA ASP A 118 12.77 23.30 0.45
C ASP A 118 13.94 22.81 -0.42
N HIS A 119 14.90 22.13 0.21
CA HIS A 119 16.07 21.59 -0.47
C HIS A 119 15.72 20.38 -1.33
N ILE A 120 14.81 19.52 -0.85
CA ILE A 120 14.29 18.38 -1.60
C ILE A 120 13.57 18.87 -2.84
N ILE A 121 12.60 19.78 -2.68
CA ILE A 121 11.81 20.35 -3.76
C ILE A 121 12.73 21.02 -4.79
N ALA A 122 13.65 21.89 -4.35
CA ALA A 122 14.59 22.57 -5.24
C ALA A 122 15.48 21.59 -6.00
N THR A 123 15.90 20.50 -5.36
CA THR A 123 16.74 19.48 -6.00
C THR A 123 15.97 18.68 -7.04
N VAL A 124 14.73 18.29 -6.75
CA VAL A 124 13.87 17.62 -7.73
C VAL A 124 13.57 18.53 -8.93
N TYR A 125 13.36 19.82 -8.70
CA TYR A 125 13.24 20.81 -9.77
C TYR A 125 14.49 20.95 -10.63
N ARG A 126 15.68 20.96 -10.03
CA ARG A 126 16.94 20.97 -10.81
C ARG A 126 17.09 19.72 -11.66
N TYR A 127 16.68 18.57 -11.13
CA TYR A 127 16.68 17.32 -11.88
C TYR A 127 15.77 17.40 -13.12
N THR A 128 14.55 17.94 -13.01
CA THR A 128 13.64 18.06 -14.17
C THR A 128 14.13 19.06 -15.21
N GLN A 129 14.93 20.06 -14.81
CA GLN A 129 15.51 21.05 -15.73
C GLN A 129 16.81 20.59 -16.40
N GLN A 130 17.51 19.59 -15.87
CA GLN A 130 18.75 19.14 -16.49
C GLN A 130 18.47 18.36 -17.78
N ALA A 131 19.13 18.80 -18.87
CA ALA A 131 19.04 18.15 -20.17
C ALA A 131 19.59 16.71 -20.12
N LYS A 132 18.92 15.80 -20.83
CA LYS A 132 19.31 14.39 -20.99
C LYS A 132 20.82 14.26 -21.25
N GLY A 133 21.56 13.67 -20.31
CA GLY A 133 22.97 13.28 -20.49
C GLY A 133 23.95 13.71 -19.40
N ALA A 134 23.59 14.64 -18.51
CA ALA A 134 24.40 14.91 -17.31
C ALA A 134 24.08 13.87 -16.22
N ALA A 135 25.11 13.26 -15.63
CA ALA A 135 24.92 12.35 -14.50
C ALA A 135 24.43 13.17 -13.29
N PHE A 136 23.15 13.01 -12.91
CA PHE A 136 22.60 13.63 -11.71
C PHE A 136 22.88 12.74 -10.49
N HIS A 137 23.79 13.18 -9.63
CA HIS A 137 24.20 12.44 -8.44
C HIS A 137 23.24 12.72 -7.27
N TRP A 138 22.11 12.03 -7.22
CA TRP A 138 21.06 12.25 -6.21
C TRP A 138 21.55 12.27 -4.76
N ASN A 139 22.38 11.30 -4.38
CA ASN A 139 22.94 11.22 -3.03
C ASN A 139 23.76 12.46 -2.66
N GLU A 140 24.54 12.99 -3.60
CA GLU A 140 25.36 14.17 -3.34
C GLU A 140 24.48 15.41 -3.25
N GLN A 141 23.46 15.49 -4.10
CA GLN A 141 22.57 16.64 -4.14
C GLN A 141 21.66 16.72 -2.91
N LEU A 142 21.16 15.59 -2.40
CA LEU A 142 20.22 15.58 -1.28
C LEU A 142 20.86 15.27 0.07
N CYS A 143 21.80 14.32 0.12
CA CYS A 143 22.31 13.83 1.39
C CYS A 143 23.59 14.52 1.87
N SER A 144 24.19 15.42 1.09
CA SER A 144 25.45 16.09 1.48
C SER A 144 25.34 16.96 2.73
N SER A 145 24.15 17.40 3.11
CA SER A 145 23.89 18.17 4.34
C SER A 145 23.72 17.31 5.60
N VAL A 146 23.34 16.04 5.43
CA VAL A 146 22.96 15.13 6.54
C VAL A 146 23.84 13.89 6.65
N CYS A 147 24.68 13.64 5.65
CA CYS A 147 25.62 12.54 5.60
C CYS A 147 27.07 13.05 5.52
N PRO A 148 28.04 12.31 6.08
CA PRO A 148 29.44 12.51 5.78
C PRO A 148 29.70 12.52 4.26
N LYS A 149 30.56 13.42 3.80
CA LYS A 149 30.84 13.64 2.37
C LYS A 149 31.15 12.36 1.59
N HIS A 150 31.87 11.42 2.22
CA HIS A 150 32.27 10.15 1.59
C HIS A 150 31.11 9.16 1.38
N LEU A 151 29.99 9.34 2.07
CA LEU A 151 28.74 8.60 1.88
C LEU A 151 27.85 9.35 0.87
N ALA A 152 27.68 10.66 1.05
CA ALA A 152 26.88 11.47 0.11
C ALA A 152 27.41 11.41 -1.34
N SER A 153 28.72 11.27 -1.55
CA SER A 153 29.30 11.22 -2.90
C SER A 153 29.19 9.86 -3.61
N ARG A 154 28.65 8.82 -2.94
CA ARG A 154 28.53 7.46 -3.51
C ARG A 154 27.22 7.30 -4.27
N GLN A 155 27.18 6.38 -5.24
CA GLN A 155 25.92 6.04 -5.89
C GLN A 155 25.06 5.17 -4.96
N LEU A 156 23.73 5.19 -5.11
CA LEU A 156 22.84 4.34 -4.32
C LEU A 156 23.19 2.85 -4.45
N SER A 157 23.56 2.43 -5.65
CA SER A 157 24.03 1.07 -5.97
C SER A 157 25.30 0.65 -5.22
N ASP A 158 26.13 1.60 -4.77
CA ASP A 158 27.31 1.29 -3.93
C ASP A 158 26.89 0.84 -2.51
N PHE A 159 25.67 1.16 -2.09
CA PHE A 159 25.11 0.79 -0.77
C PHE A 159 24.21 -0.46 -0.82
N GLU A 160 23.87 -0.94 -2.00
CA GLU A 160 23.07 -2.16 -2.18
C GLU A 160 23.88 -3.43 -1.87
N ASN A 161 25.21 -3.32 -1.86
CA ASN A 161 26.14 -4.41 -1.57
C ASN A 161 26.82 -4.17 -0.22
N ASP A 162 26.09 -4.46 0.87
CA ASP A 162 26.55 -4.38 2.26
C ASP A 162 27.63 -5.42 2.62
N GLY A 163 28.13 -6.17 1.62
CA GLY A 163 29.10 -7.20 1.84
C GLY A 163 28.52 -8.54 2.26
N SER A 164 27.20 -8.64 2.51
CA SER A 164 26.50 -9.89 2.33
C SER A 164 26.60 -10.20 0.83
N ALA A 165 27.59 -11.02 0.49
CA ALA A 165 27.71 -11.50 -0.87
C ALA A 165 26.46 -12.33 -1.11
N GLU A 166 25.48 -11.83 -1.89
CA GLU A 166 24.47 -12.60 -2.62
C GLU A 166 24.13 -13.97 -1.98
N GLU A 167 23.89 -13.99 -0.67
CA GLU A 167 22.74 -14.73 -0.21
C GLU A 167 21.65 -13.76 -0.62
N GLU A 168 21.13 -13.92 -1.84
CA GLU A 168 19.69 -13.74 -2.02
C GLU A 168 19.12 -14.30 -0.72
N GLU A 169 18.60 -13.46 0.18
CA GLU A 169 17.73 -13.96 1.24
C GLU A 169 16.73 -14.76 0.44
N ARG A 170 16.92 -16.09 0.43
CA ARG A 170 16.08 -16.98 -0.35
C ARG A 170 14.79 -16.96 0.43
N TYR A 171 13.99 -15.94 0.14
CA TYR A 171 12.66 -15.77 0.66
C TYR A 171 12.00 -17.12 0.47
N ARG A 172 11.66 -17.73 1.60
CA ARG A 172 11.06 -19.05 1.58
C ARG A 172 9.82 -18.94 0.70
N SER A 173 9.70 -19.83 -0.27
CA SER A 173 8.54 -19.85 -1.14
C SER A 173 8.17 -21.29 -1.37
N GLU A 174 6.88 -21.56 -1.31
CA GLU A 174 6.35 -22.76 -1.91
C GLU A 174 6.60 -22.73 -3.43
N PRO A 175 6.63 -23.90 -4.09
CA PRO A 175 6.77 -23.96 -5.54
C PRO A 175 5.61 -23.22 -6.24
N PRO A 176 5.89 -22.29 -7.16
CA PRO A 176 4.84 -21.58 -7.87
C PRO A 176 4.05 -22.56 -8.75
N PRO A 177 2.72 -22.46 -8.76
CA PRO A 177 1.92 -23.35 -9.57
C PRO A 177 2.11 -23.02 -11.06
N ARG A 178 2.13 -24.05 -11.92
CA ARG A 178 2.28 -23.88 -13.38
C ARG A 178 1.15 -23.08 -14.03
N LYS A 179 -0.01 -23.06 -13.38
CA LYS A 179 -1.19 -22.28 -13.75
C LYS A 179 -1.75 -21.62 -12.50
N PRO A 180 -2.45 -20.48 -12.60
CA PRO A 180 -3.17 -19.90 -11.48
C PRO A 180 -4.07 -20.94 -10.82
N ILE A 181 -3.95 -21.08 -9.49
CA ILE A 181 -4.81 -21.94 -8.67
C ILE A 181 -5.84 -21.03 -8.01
N PHE A 182 -7.09 -21.45 -8.05
CA PHE A 182 -8.20 -20.76 -7.39
C PHE A 182 -8.86 -21.70 -6.39
N GLU A 183 -9.14 -21.18 -5.20
CA GLU A 183 -10.01 -21.78 -4.20
C GLU A 183 -11.31 -20.96 -4.21
N GLY A 184 -12.33 -21.46 -4.90
CA GLY A 184 -13.50 -20.65 -5.24
C GLY A 184 -13.11 -19.45 -6.11
N SER A 185 -13.42 -18.24 -5.65
CA SER A 185 -13.08 -16.98 -6.33
C SER A 185 -11.75 -16.36 -5.87
N VAL A 186 -11.06 -16.99 -4.92
CA VAL A 186 -9.78 -16.52 -4.38
C VAL A 186 -8.61 -17.15 -5.13
N GLN A 187 -7.72 -16.33 -5.69
CA GLN A 187 -6.49 -16.82 -6.29
C GLN A 187 -5.44 -17.12 -5.22
N ARG A 188 -4.87 -18.32 -5.23
CA ARG A 188 -3.73 -18.66 -4.36
C ARG A 188 -2.43 -18.11 -4.96
N ALA A 189 -1.65 -17.43 -4.12
CA ALA A 189 -0.31 -16.94 -4.41
C ALA A 189 0.72 -17.60 -3.49
N VAL A 190 1.97 -17.57 -3.96
CA VAL A 190 3.19 -17.94 -3.22
C VAL A 190 4.16 -16.76 -3.33
N ALA A 191 5.20 -16.71 -2.51
CA ALA A 191 6.13 -15.57 -2.52
C ALA A 191 6.69 -15.27 -3.93
N GLN A 192 7.08 -16.31 -4.68
CA GLN A 192 7.66 -16.15 -6.02
C GLN A 192 6.72 -15.54 -7.07
N ASN A 193 5.40 -15.72 -6.96
CA ASN A 193 4.46 -15.22 -7.98
C ASN A 193 3.58 -14.08 -7.49
N PHE A 194 3.64 -13.74 -6.19
CA PHE A 194 2.79 -12.74 -5.58
C PHE A 194 2.94 -11.38 -6.27
N GLU A 195 4.17 -10.90 -6.43
CA GLU A 195 4.41 -9.60 -7.07
C GLU A 195 3.97 -9.61 -8.54
N THR A 196 4.18 -10.73 -9.25
CA THR A 196 3.68 -10.84 -10.63
C THR A 196 2.15 -10.76 -10.67
N ILE A 197 1.44 -11.42 -9.74
CA ILE A 197 -0.02 -11.37 -9.67
C ILE A 197 -0.49 -9.94 -9.38
N VAL A 198 0.12 -9.29 -8.37
CA VAL A 198 -0.20 -7.93 -7.97
C VAL A 198 0.11 -6.97 -9.10
N ALA A 199 1.27 -7.04 -9.75
CA ALA A 199 1.73 -6.11 -10.77
C ALA A 199 1.12 -6.33 -12.16
N SER A 200 0.73 -7.56 -12.53
CA SER A 200 0.25 -7.87 -13.89
C SER A 200 -1.27 -7.82 -14.05
N PHE A 201 -2.04 -7.81 -12.96
CA PHE A 201 -3.50 -7.74 -13.09
C PHE A 201 -3.91 -6.37 -13.65
N GLU A 202 -4.92 -6.28 -14.50
CA GLU A 202 -5.38 -4.99 -15.05
C GLU A 202 -6.33 -4.24 -14.11
N GLY A 203 -6.70 -4.85 -12.98
CA GLY A 203 -7.66 -4.31 -12.03
C GLY A 203 -7.10 -4.04 -10.64
N ASP A 204 -7.98 -3.87 -9.66
CA ASP A 204 -7.63 -3.76 -8.25
C ASP A 204 -7.35 -5.16 -7.66
N VAL A 205 -6.40 -5.28 -6.73
CA VAL A 205 -6.11 -6.55 -6.05
C VAL A 205 -6.31 -6.41 -4.56
N ILE A 206 -7.12 -7.27 -3.95
CA ILE A 206 -7.20 -7.42 -2.50
C ILE A 206 -6.44 -8.68 -2.12
N ALA A 207 -5.37 -8.52 -1.37
CA ALA A 207 -4.56 -9.61 -0.85
C ALA A 207 -4.88 -9.87 0.62
N TYR A 208 -5.04 -11.15 0.97
CA TYR A 208 -4.99 -11.63 2.34
C TYR A 208 -3.62 -12.24 2.60
N LEU A 209 -2.80 -11.51 3.36
CA LEU A 209 -1.54 -11.96 3.93
C LEU A 209 -1.88 -12.80 5.16
N SER A 210 -1.98 -14.11 4.98
CA SER A 210 -2.53 -15.03 5.99
C SER A 210 -1.44 -15.77 6.75
N TYR A 211 -1.75 -16.17 7.98
CA TYR A 211 -0.93 -17.05 8.82
C TYR A 211 -1.84 -18.13 9.41
N PRO A 212 -2.23 -19.14 8.61
CA PRO A 212 -3.22 -20.16 9.00
C PRO A 212 -2.81 -20.97 10.23
N ASP A 213 -1.51 -21.23 10.41
CA ASP A 213 -0.98 -22.02 11.51
C ASP A 213 -0.62 -21.15 12.71
N SER A 214 0.12 -20.05 12.50
CA SER A 214 0.61 -19.20 13.61
C SER A 214 -0.43 -18.21 14.13
N HIS A 215 -1.44 -17.84 13.33
CA HIS A 215 -2.56 -16.97 13.73
C HIS A 215 -3.90 -17.61 13.37
N ARG A 216 -4.06 -18.87 13.76
CA ARG A 216 -5.21 -19.71 13.44
C ARG A 216 -6.56 -19.06 13.76
N ASP A 217 -6.75 -18.51 14.95
CA ASP A 217 -8.04 -17.93 15.35
C ASP A 217 -8.45 -16.75 14.44
N PHE A 218 -7.48 -15.90 14.09
CA PHE A 218 -7.71 -14.80 13.15
C PHE A 218 -8.06 -15.35 11.77
N HIS A 219 -7.34 -16.37 11.32
CA HIS A 219 -7.55 -16.99 10.01
C HIS A 219 -8.94 -17.62 9.90
N GLU A 220 -9.33 -18.43 10.88
CA GLU A 220 -10.64 -19.06 10.94
C GLU A 220 -11.78 -18.03 10.99
N ALA A 221 -11.57 -16.87 11.63
CA ALA A 221 -12.54 -15.78 11.66
C ALA A 221 -12.62 -14.97 10.34
N ALA A 222 -11.48 -14.67 9.71
CA ALA A 222 -11.41 -13.77 8.56
C ALA A 222 -11.70 -14.47 7.22
N MET A 223 -11.26 -15.73 7.07
CA MET A 223 -11.30 -16.44 5.80
C MET A 223 -12.73 -16.59 5.23
N PRO A 224 -13.77 -16.94 6.01
CA PRO A 224 -15.13 -17.07 5.47
C PRO A 224 -15.63 -15.78 4.83
N THR A 225 -15.45 -14.63 5.48
CA THR A 225 -15.86 -13.34 4.93
C THR A 225 -15.01 -12.92 3.74
N PHE A 226 -13.72 -13.26 3.74
CA PHE A 226 -12.85 -13.02 2.58
C PHE A 226 -13.32 -13.82 1.35
N ASP A 227 -13.69 -15.09 1.53
CA ASP A 227 -14.24 -15.94 0.47
C ASP A 227 -15.60 -15.43 -0.02
N ASP A 228 -16.50 -15.08 0.90
CA ASP A 228 -17.82 -14.53 0.56
C ASP A 228 -17.69 -13.23 -0.24
N ALA A 229 -16.82 -12.32 0.20
CA ALA A 229 -16.51 -11.10 -0.55
C ALA A 229 -15.98 -11.45 -1.94
N ALA A 230 -14.96 -12.32 -2.05
CA ALA A 230 -14.41 -12.73 -3.33
C ALA A 230 -15.49 -13.27 -4.29
N ASN A 231 -16.43 -14.07 -3.80
CA ASN A 231 -17.54 -14.60 -4.58
C ASN A 231 -18.52 -13.51 -5.03
N ILE A 232 -18.88 -12.56 -4.17
CA ILE A 232 -19.76 -11.44 -4.51
C ILE A 232 -19.13 -10.59 -5.62
N PHE A 233 -17.86 -10.24 -5.49
CA PHE A 233 -17.19 -9.43 -6.50
C PHE A 233 -16.96 -10.20 -7.82
N ALA A 234 -16.63 -11.49 -7.74
CA ALA A 234 -16.46 -12.33 -8.93
C ALA A 234 -17.78 -12.58 -9.70
N SER A 235 -18.93 -12.49 -9.02
CA SER A 235 -20.25 -12.61 -9.67
C SER A 235 -20.52 -11.47 -10.66
N ASN A 236 -19.80 -10.35 -10.56
CA ASN A 236 -19.94 -9.21 -11.44
C ASN A 236 -18.74 -9.05 -12.38
N ALA A 237 -18.88 -9.52 -13.62
CA ALA A 237 -17.83 -9.48 -14.64
C ALA A 237 -17.37 -8.07 -15.03
N THR A 238 -18.13 -7.01 -14.68
CA THR A 238 -17.73 -5.62 -14.97
C THR A 238 -16.81 -5.04 -13.90
N VAL A 239 -16.60 -5.74 -12.78
CA VAL A 239 -15.77 -5.29 -11.68
C VAL A 239 -14.36 -5.89 -11.82
N PRO A 240 -13.37 -5.09 -12.25
CA PRO A 240 -12.00 -5.56 -12.40
C PRO A 240 -11.30 -5.60 -11.04
N ILE A 241 -11.71 -6.52 -10.16
CA ILE A 241 -11.06 -6.77 -8.89
C ILE A 241 -10.70 -8.23 -8.73
N ARG A 242 -9.59 -8.50 -8.03
CA ARG A 242 -9.13 -9.86 -7.76
C ARG A 242 -8.79 -10.05 -6.29
N PHE A 243 -9.31 -11.12 -5.72
CA PHE A 243 -8.97 -11.56 -4.38
C PHE A 243 -7.83 -12.57 -4.46
N VAL A 244 -6.79 -12.34 -3.66
CA VAL A 244 -5.56 -13.15 -3.63
C VAL A 244 -5.28 -13.54 -2.19
N ARG A 245 -4.90 -14.80 -1.94
CA ARG A 245 -4.41 -15.24 -0.63
C ARG A 245 -3.00 -15.77 -0.74
N ILE A 246 -2.16 -15.42 0.22
CA ILE A 246 -0.83 -16.01 0.42
C ILE A 246 -0.68 -16.49 1.85
N ASP A 247 -0.12 -17.68 2.01
CA ASP A 247 0.20 -18.28 3.31
C ASP A 247 1.62 -17.91 3.71
N LEU A 248 1.75 -17.02 4.70
CA LEU A 248 3.04 -16.52 5.20
C LEU A 248 3.67 -17.42 6.28
N ASP A 249 2.98 -18.46 6.74
CA ASP A 249 3.66 -19.52 7.52
C ASP A 249 4.64 -20.29 6.65
N MET A 250 4.35 -20.38 5.35
CA MET A 250 5.13 -21.13 4.35
C MET A 250 5.86 -20.26 3.33
N ASN A 251 5.56 -18.96 3.27
CA ASN A 251 6.15 -18.03 2.30
C ASN A 251 6.66 -16.77 2.99
N ASP A 252 7.81 -16.26 2.57
CA ASP A 252 8.35 -14.98 3.00
C ASP A 252 8.13 -13.97 1.87
N LEU A 253 7.42 -12.88 2.13
CA LEU A 253 7.23 -11.82 1.15
C LEU A 253 8.38 -10.81 1.24
N PRO A 254 9.04 -10.47 0.12
CA PRO A 254 10.01 -9.39 0.10
C PRO A 254 9.31 -8.02 0.27
N PRO A 255 10.05 -6.99 0.70
CA PRO A 255 9.61 -5.61 0.54
C PRO A 255 9.23 -5.31 -0.93
N PRO A 256 8.19 -4.51 -1.19
CA PRO A 256 7.39 -3.71 -0.25
C PRO A 256 6.15 -4.43 0.32
N HIS A 257 5.95 -5.72 0.05
CA HIS A 257 4.72 -6.44 0.43
C HIS A 257 4.82 -7.15 1.78
N GLY A 258 6.01 -7.64 2.13
CA GLY A 258 6.27 -8.23 3.43
C GLY A 258 6.41 -7.17 4.51
N THR A 259 5.84 -7.42 5.69
CA THR A 259 5.96 -6.52 6.83
C THR A 259 6.79 -7.19 7.93
N SER A 260 7.53 -6.42 8.71
CA SER A 260 8.41 -6.98 9.76
C SER A 260 7.63 -7.62 10.92
N ASP A 261 6.39 -7.18 11.13
CA ASP A 261 5.44 -7.80 12.03
C ASP A 261 4.80 -9.03 11.37
N ARG A 262 5.00 -10.19 11.98
CA ARG A 262 4.34 -11.44 11.61
C ARG A 262 2.89 -11.42 12.08
N LEU A 263 2.05 -10.61 11.44
CA LEU A 263 0.63 -10.49 11.74
C LEU A 263 -0.19 -10.62 10.46
N PRO A 264 -1.38 -11.25 10.50
CA PRO A 264 -2.26 -11.31 9.34
C PRO A 264 -2.71 -9.93 8.88
N LYS A 265 -2.81 -9.71 7.57
CA LYS A 265 -3.20 -8.41 6.99
C LYS A 265 -4.09 -8.57 5.78
N LEU A 266 -5.06 -7.67 5.67
CA LEU A 266 -5.80 -7.43 4.43
C LEU A 266 -5.25 -6.17 3.77
N VAL A 267 -4.94 -6.29 2.49
CA VAL A 267 -4.19 -5.28 1.74
C VAL A 267 -4.85 -5.03 0.40
N LEU A 268 -5.13 -3.77 0.08
CA LEU A 268 -5.65 -3.35 -1.22
C LEU A 268 -4.54 -2.70 -2.05
N TYR A 269 -4.22 -3.34 -3.17
CA TYR A 269 -3.37 -2.81 -4.23
C TYR A 269 -4.24 -2.26 -5.34
N ALA A 270 -4.58 -0.97 -5.24
CA ALA A 270 -5.34 -0.28 -6.27
C ALA A 270 -4.53 -0.21 -7.58
N ARG A 271 -5.21 -0.36 -8.73
CA ARG A 271 -4.55 -0.38 -10.06
C ARG A 271 -3.60 0.80 -10.26
N ASN A 272 -4.04 2.01 -9.89
CA ASN A 272 -3.29 3.25 -10.13
C ASN A 272 -2.26 3.56 -9.03
N ARG A 273 -2.27 2.80 -7.93
CA ARG A 273 -1.50 3.11 -6.72
C ARG A 273 -0.85 1.88 -6.07
N ARG A 274 -0.37 0.93 -6.87
CA ARG A 274 0.21 -0.35 -6.38
C ARG A 274 1.38 -0.21 -5.43
N THR A 275 2.16 0.86 -5.57
CA THR A 275 3.30 1.16 -4.70
C THR A 275 2.90 1.69 -3.32
N PHE A 276 1.64 2.09 -3.14
CA PHE A 276 1.08 2.54 -1.87
C PHE A 276 -0.16 1.72 -1.51
N PRO A 277 0.02 0.45 -1.14
CA PRO A 277 -1.08 -0.39 -0.73
C PRO A 277 -1.81 0.18 0.48
N VAL A 278 -3.13 0.00 0.50
CA VAL A 278 -3.98 0.36 1.65
C VAL A 278 -4.14 -0.86 2.54
N TYR A 279 -3.70 -0.76 3.79
CA TYR A 279 -3.82 -1.81 4.79
C TYR A 279 -5.09 -1.63 5.63
N MET A 280 -5.81 -2.72 5.87
CA MET A 280 -6.88 -2.73 6.85
C MET A 280 -6.27 -2.83 8.25
N THR A 281 -6.12 -1.70 8.94
CA THR A 281 -5.38 -1.60 10.21
C THR A 281 -6.21 -1.96 11.45
N ASN A 282 -7.54 -2.00 11.34
CA ASN A 282 -8.46 -2.25 12.45
C ASN A 282 -9.28 -3.52 12.22
N VAL A 283 -8.64 -4.69 12.33
CA VAL A 283 -9.32 -5.99 12.26
C VAL A 283 -9.15 -6.75 13.57
N PRO A 284 -9.95 -6.45 14.61
CA PRO A 284 -9.85 -7.15 15.88
C PRO A 284 -10.22 -8.63 15.70
N ASP A 285 -9.29 -9.52 16.05
CA ASP A 285 -9.45 -10.98 16.02
C ASP A 285 -9.89 -11.56 14.65
N GLY A 286 -9.58 -10.90 13.53
CA GLY A 286 -9.98 -11.38 12.21
C GLY A 286 -11.46 -11.20 11.88
N LYS A 287 -12.23 -10.51 12.72
CA LYS A 287 -13.67 -10.27 12.51
C LYS A 287 -13.89 -9.15 11.50
N VAL A 288 -13.67 -9.49 10.23
CA VAL A 288 -13.92 -8.60 9.09
C VAL A 288 -15.36 -8.81 8.63
N THR A 289 -15.98 -7.76 8.12
CA THR A 289 -17.29 -7.81 7.47
C THR A 289 -17.18 -7.44 5.99
N LEU A 290 -18.19 -7.77 5.19
CA LEU A 290 -18.27 -7.28 3.81
C LEU A 290 -18.29 -5.74 3.77
N TYR A 291 -18.89 -5.09 4.78
CA TYR A 291 -18.88 -3.65 4.93
C TYR A 291 -17.46 -3.09 5.06
N ASP A 292 -16.57 -3.76 5.78
CA ASP A 292 -15.17 -3.33 5.91
C ASP A 292 -14.41 -3.41 4.59
N PHE A 293 -14.65 -4.44 3.77
CA PHE A 293 -14.10 -4.51 2.41
C PHE A 293 -14.63 -3.36 1.54
N CYS A 294 -15.93 -3.08 1.59
CA CYS A 294 -16.55 -1.96 0.89
C CYS A 294 -15.91 -0.62 1.30
N LEU A 295 -15.73 -0.38 2.60
CA LEU A 295 -15.05 0.82 3.10
C LEU A 295 -13.61 0.91 2.61
N MET A 296 -12.84 -0.18 2.70
CA MET A 296 -11.46 -0.20 2.23
C MET A 296 -11.37 0.16 0.74
N ILE A 297 -12.28 -0.36 -0.09
CA ILE A 297 -12.37 -0.03 -1.52
C ILE A 297 -12.74 1.44 -1.74
N LEU A 298 -13.72 1.98 -1.01
CA LEU A 298 -14.14 3.38 -1.15
C LEU A 298 -13.05 4.38 -0.71
N HIS A 299 -12.26 4.02 0.30
CA HIS A 299 -11.11 4.80 0.76
C HIS A 299 -9.88 4.63 -0.13
N GLY A 300 -9.76 3.49 -0.83
CA GLY A 300 -8.71 3.26 -1.81
C GLY A 300 -8.93 4.05 -3.11
N ASP A 301 -7.85 4.33 -3.82
CA ASP A 301 -7.87 4.91 -5.18
C ASP A 301 -8.19 3.84 -6.25
N THR A 302 -9.26 3.08 -6.02
CA THR A 302 -9.68 1.96 -6.86
C THR A 302 -10.35 2.43 -8.14
N GLN A 303 -10.49 1.54 -9.12
CA GLN A 303 -11.15 1.87 -10.37
C GLN A 303 -12.60 2.30 -10.17
N MET A 304 -13.09 3.20 -11.04
CA MET A 304 -14.46 3.73 -10.95
C MET A 304 -15.51 2.62 -10.98
N ALA A 305 -15.37 1.63 -11.86
CA ALA A 305 -16.30 0.49 -11.93
C ALA A 305 -16.38 -0.27 -10.59
N THR A 306 -15.25 -0.49 -9.92
CA THR A 306 -15.18 -1.10 -8.59
C THR A 306 -15.92 -0.25 -7.55
N ARG A 307 -15.71 1.07 -7.56
CA ARG A 307 -16.36 2.00 -6.63
C ARG A 307 -17.87 2.06 -6.85
N GLU A 308 -18.32 2.14 -8.09
CA GLU A 308 -19.73 2.17 -8.47
C GLU A 308 -20.46 0.91 -8.03
N PHE A 309 -19.84 -0.26 -8.23
CA PHE A 309 -20.37 -1.53 -7.74
C PHE A 309 -20.49 -1.54 -6.21
N VAL A 310 -19.46 -1.10 -5.48
CA VAL A 310 -19.54 -1.03 -4.02
C VAL A 310 -20.64 -0.10 -3.54
N VAL A 311 -20.82 1.07 -4.16
CA VAL A 311 -21.91 2.00 -3.82
C VAL A 311 -23.28 1.37 -4.09
N ALA A 312 -23.43 0.62 -5.19
CA ALA A 312 -24.67 -0.10 -5.47
C ALA A 312 -24.94 -1.20 -4.44
N LEU A 313 -23.93 -2.03 -4.16
CA LEU A 313 -24.00 -3.11 -3.17
C LEU A 313 -24.37 -2.59 -1.77
N MET A 314 -23.80 -1.46 -1.35
CA MET A 314 -24.15 -0.83 -0.08
C MET A 314 -25.59 -0.32 -0.04
N LYS A 315 -26.11 0.22 -1.15
CA LYS A 315 -27.51 0.67 -1.25
C LYS A 315 -28.50 -0.48 -1.21
N GLU A 316 -28.20 -1.60 -1.86
CA GLU A 316 -29.06 -2.81 -1.85
C GLU A 316 -29.19 -3.40 -0.44
N VAL A 317 -28.17 -3.23 0.39
CA VAL A 317 -28.20 -3.65 1.80
C VAL A 317 -29.02 -2.67 2.62
N GLU A 318 -28.88 -1.37 2.38
CA GLU A 318 -29.71 -0.35 3.04
C GLU A 318 -31.20 -0.46 2.65
N SER A 319 -31.50 -0.86 1.42
CA SER A 319 -32.87 -1.12 0.94
C SER A 319 -33.46 -2.42 1.49
N GLY A 320 -32.63 -3.33 2.01
CA GLY A 320 -33.03 -4.65 2.50
C GLY A 320 -33.24 -5.68 1.38
N GLU A 321 -32.79 -5.39 0.16
CA GLU A 321 -32.81 -6.32 -0.97
C GLU A 321 -31.71 -7.38 -0.87
N VAL A 322 -30.60 -7.04 -0.21
CA VAL A 322 -29.58 -7.99 0.24
C VAL A 322 -29.75 -8.19 1.75
N GLU A 323 -29.74 -9.45 2.17
CA GLU A 323 -29.94 -9.82 3.58
C GLU A 323 -28.88 -9.15 4.46
N TYR A 324 -29.32 -8.40 5.48
CA TYR A 324 -28.48 -7.59 6.35
C TYR A 324 -27.35 -8.41 7.02
N ASP A 325 -27.61 -9.71 7.26
CA ASP A 325 -26.65 -10.67 7.77
C ASP A 325 -25.46 -10.91 6.83
N VAL A 326 -25.60 -10.70 5.52
CA VAL A 326 -24.47 -10.83 4.57
C VAL A 326 -23.46 -9.69 4.76
N MET A 327 -23.92 -8.49 5.10
CA MET A 327 -23.05 -7.33 5.35
C MET A 327 -22.49 -7.28 6.77
N TYR A 328 -23.21 -7.85 7.74
CA TYR A 328 -22.93 -7.67 9.16
C TYR A 328 -22.87 -8.98 9.95
N LYS A 329 -22.76 -10.16 9.31
CA LYS A 329 -22.42 -11.40 10.01
C LYS A 329 -21.18 -11.13 10.87
N ASN A 330 -21.28 -11.42 12.17
CA ASN A 330 -20.32 -11.11 13.25
C ASN A 330 -20.47 -9.73 13.95
N ARG A 331 -21.47 -8.90 13.61
CA ARG A 331 -21.68 -7.60 14.27
C ARG A 331 -22.09 -7.69 15.74
N ASP A 332 -22.72 -8.79 16.17
CA ASP A 332 -23.10 -8.98 17.58
C ASP A 332 -21.88 -9.05 18.54
N MET A 333 -20.66 -9.11 18.01
CA MET A 333 -19.41 -9.00 18.78
C MET A 333 -18.78 -7.60 18.79
N TYR A 334 -19.31 -6.65 18.03
CA TYR A 334 -18.84 -5.27 18.03
C TYR A 334 -19.65 -4.47 19.07
N ASP A 335 -18.94 -3.91 20.05
CA ASP A 335 -19.50 -2.94 20.99
C ASP A 335 -20.09 -1.75 20.19
N GLU A 336 -21.42 -1.64 20.16
CA GLU A 336 -22.15 -0.58 19.45
C GLU A 336 -21.72 0.83 19.89
N SER A 337 -21.07 0.98 21.06
CA SER A 337 -20.52 2.25 21.52
C SER A 337 -19.37 2.81 20.66
N ARG A 338 -18.74 1.96 19.83
CA ARG A 338 -17.60 2.35 18.97
C ARG A 338 -18.00 2.76 17.55
N VAL A 339 -19.28 2.63 17.18
CA VAL A 339 -19.78 3.11 15.88
C VAL A 339 -19.98 4.63 15.97
N PRO A 340 -19.31 5.45 15.12
CA PRO A 340 -19.50 6.90 15.12
C PRO A 340 -20.98 7.23 14.95
N SER A 341 -21.56 8.06 15.83
CA SER A 341 -23.02 8.23 15.92
C SER A 341 -23.70 8.70 14.63
N LYS A 342 -22.94 9.26 13.69
CA LYS A 342 -23.39 9.61 12.34
C LYS A 342 -23.81 8.42 11.46
N TYR A 343 -23.45 7.19 11.83
CA TYR A 343 -23.85 5.95 11.14
C TYR A 343 -24.81 5.07 11.95
N ALA A 344 -25.27 5.54 13.12
CA ALA A 344 -26.21 4.80 13.94
C ALA A 344 -27.61 4.80 13.28
N ILE A 345 -27.98 3.66 12.67
CA ILE A 345 -29.31 3.47 12.08
C ILE A 345 -30.34 3.37 13.22
N LYS A 346 -31.25 4.36 13.30
CA LYS A 346 -32.42 4.28 14.19
C LYS A 346 -33.31 3.13 13.75
N LYS A 347 -33.27 1.99 14.47
CA LYS A 347 -34.22 0.89 14.28
C LYS A 347 -35.64 1.42 14.46
N LYS A 348 -36.42 1.55 13.36
CA LYS A 348 -37.86 1.74 13.45
C LYS A 348 -38.46 0.43 13.96
N LYS A 349 -38.96 0.43 15.20
CA LYS A 349 -39.78 -0.66 15.74
C LYS A 349 -40.94 -0.90 14.77
N LYS A 350 -40.92 -2.03 14.06
CA LYS A 350 -42.03 -2.52 13.24
C LYS A 350 -43.15 -2.89 14.22
N LYS A 351 -44.19 -2.06 14.27
CA LYS A 351 -45.38 -2.27 15.08
C LYS A 351 -46.14 -3.45 14.46
N SER A 352 -46.06 -4.65 15.05
CA SER A 352 -46.90 -5.77 14.62
C SER A 352 -48.32 -5.50 15.09
N SER A 353 -49.20 -5.23 14.13
CA SER A 353 -50.64 -5.34 14.31
C SER A 353 -50.99 -6.83 14.31
N VAL A 354 -51.23 -7.39 15.48
CA VAL A 354 -52.07 -8.58 15.64
C VAL A 354 -53.24 -8.12 16.50
N GLU A 355 -54.39 -8.03 15.85
CA GLU A 355 -55.70 -7.94 16.50
C GLU A 355 -55.97 -9.29 17.16
N GLU A 356 -56.21 -9.30 18.46
CA GLU A 356 -57.04 -10.33 19.10
C GLU A 356 -57.78 -9.68 20.27
N GLU A 357 -59.11 -9.64 20.11
CA GLU A 357 -60.08 -9.25 21.12
C GLU A 357 -60.18 -10.34 22.20
N SER A 358 -60.24 -9.95 23.48
CA SER A 358 -61.30 -10.36 24.42
C SER A 358 -61.09 -9.77 25.82
N GLU A 359 -62.16 -9.08 26.28
CA GLU A 359 -62.80 -9.10 27.61
C GLU A 359 -61.93 -9.07 28.87
N GLU A 360 -61.89 -7.93 29.57
CA GLU A 360 -62.66 -7.65 30.82
C GLU A 360 -62.13 -8.40 32.06
N GLU A 361 -61.50 -7.65 32.98
CA GLU A 361 -62.01 -7.56 34.36
C GLU A 361 -61.34 -6.39 35.10
N GLU A 362 -62.20 -5.48 35.60
CA GLU A 362 -61.89 -4.47 36.61
C GLU A 362 -61.44 -5.12 37.91
N GLU A 363 -60.34 -4.66 38.51
CA GLU A 363 -60.32 -4.54 39.96
C GLU A 363 -59.56 -3.28 40.40
N MET A 364 -60.35 -2.34 40.92
CA MET A 364 -59.91 -1.19 41.69
C MET A 364 -59.06 -1.63 42.88
N LEU A 365 -57.93 -0.95 43.14
CA LEU A 365 -57.48 -0.64 44.50
C LEU A 365 -56.38 0.41 44.46
N SER A 366 -56.78 1.67 44.67
CA SER A 366 -55.91 2.67 45.29
C SER A 366 -55.83 2.38 46.79
N PRO A 367 -54.68 2.58 47.43
CA PRO A 367 -54.73 3.52 48.55
C PRO A 367 -53.56 4.50 48.63
N LYS A 368 -54.00 5.73 48.88
CA LYS A 368 -53.36 6.88 49.53
C LYS A 368 -52.24 6.60 50.54
N LEU A 369 -51.26 7.53 50.49
CA LEU A 369 -50.55 8.21 51.59
C LEU A 369 -49.67 7.39 52.55
N LYS A 370 -48.38 7.76 52.66
CA LYS A 370 -47.87 8.70 53.70
C LYS A 370 -46.36 8.97 53.53
N TYR A 371 -45.98 10.21 53.80
CA TYR A 371 -44.62 10.64 54.12
C TYR A 371 -44.13 10.00 55.43
N ASP A 372 -42.83 9.71 55.53
CA ASP A 372 -41.90 10.23 56.55
C ASP A 372 -40.61 9.38 56.62
N LEU A 373 -39.50 9.91 56.09
CA LEU A 373 -38.21 10.20 56.76
C LEU A 373 -37.12 10.56 55.74
#